data_AF-S9SK50-F1
#
_entry.id   AF-S9SK50-F1
#
_cell.length_a   1.000
_cell.length_b   1.000
_cell.length_c   1.000
_cell.angle_alpha   90.00
_cell.angle_beta   90.00
_cell.angle_gamma   90.00
#
_symmetry.space_group_name_H-M   'P 1'
#
loop_
_entity.id
_entity.type
_entity.pdbx_description
1 polymer ?
#
loop_
_entity_poly.entity_id
_entity_poly.type
_entity_poly.pdbx_seq_one_letter_code
_entity_poly.pdbx_strand_id
1 'polypeptide(L)' 'MDGMVNTMLRCPNCNSKDIGKIGSHQFYCWGCYIELTVNGDKMSVYQVEEDGTLSSLDDLFFGDEFAAPSFPEAQASS' A
#
# COMPACT_ATOMS: atom_id res chain seq x y z
N MET A 1 -33.78 6.68 -1.78
CA MET A 1 -32.43 6.43 -1.23
C MET A 1 -31.70 5.55 -2.22
N ASP A 2 -31.18 6.22 -3.23
CA ASP A 2 -30.62 5.67 -4.45
C ASP A 2 -29.35 4.83 -4.22
N GLY A 3 -29.30 3.69 -4.91
CA GLY A 3 -28.07 3.02 -5.35
C GLY A 3 -27.31 2.31 -4.24
N MET A 4 -27.71 1.10 -3.82
CA MET A 4 -27.30 -0.15 -4.49
C MET A 4 -25.90 -0.09 -5.12
N VAL A 5 -24.92 -0.57 -4.33
CA VAL A 5 -23.67 -1.25 -4.74
C VAL A 5 -22.96 -0.67 -5.95
N ASN A 6 -22.10 0.32 -5.70
CA ASN A 6 -20.90 0.42 -6.50
C ASN A 6 -19.77 -0.35 -5.81
N THR A 7 -19.54 -1.58 -6.25
CA THR A 7 -18.26 -2.31 -6.08
C THR A 7 -17.19 -1.53 -6.85
N MET A 8 -16.83 -0.35 -6.35
CA MET A 8 -15.77 0.50 -6.88
C MET A 8 -14.49 0.08 -6.18
N LEU A 9 -13.39 -0.13 -6.92
CA LEU A 9 -12.07 -0.29 -6.34
C LEU A 9 -11.88 0.78 -5.27
N ARG A 10 -11.74 0.36 -4.01
CA ARG A 10 -11.49 1.25 -2.89
C ARG A 10 -10.01 1.27 -2.63
N CYS A 11 -9.48 2.46 -2.42
CA CYS A 11 -8.11 2.60 -1.97
C CYS A 11 -7.95 1.91 -0.60
N PRO A 12 -6.98 1.00 -0.41
CA PRO A 12 -6.76 0.37 0.88
C PRO A 12 -6.27 1.37 1.95
N ASN A 13 -5.71 2.51 1.55
CA ASN A 13 -5.21 3.54 2.47
C ASN A 13 -6.33 4.46 2.99
N CYS A 14 -7.15 5.05 2.11
CA CYS A 14 -8.18 6.03 2.49
C CYS A 14 -9.63 5.60 2.25
N ASN A 15 -9.85 4.40 1.72
CA ASN A 15 -11.16 3.88 1.33
C ASN A 15 -11.92 4.71 0.26
N SER A 16 -11.26 5.67 -0.39
CA SER A 16 -11.83 6.42 -1.51
C SER A 16 -12.05 5.52 -2.73
N LYS A 17 -13.08 5.86 -3.50
CA LYS A 17 -13.39 5.25 -4.80
C LYS A 17 -12.56 5.82 -5.95
N ASP A 18 -11.79 6.87 -5.68
CA ASP A 18 -11.00 7.63 -6.64
C ASP A 18 -9.60 7.04 -6.82
N ILE A 19 -9.53 5.71 -7.02
CA ILE A 19 -8.30 5.01 -7.41
C ILE A 19 -8.34 4.73 -8.91
N GLY A 20 -7.31 5.17 -9.62
CA GLY A 20 -7.17 5.02 -11.06
C GLY A 20 -5.98 4.15 -11.42
N LYS A 21 -6.02 3.48 -12.58
CA LYS A 21 -4.87 2.76 -13.13
C LYS A 21 -4.10 3.71 -14.06
N ILE A 22 -2.83 3.99 -13.75
CA ILE A 22 -1.97 4.90 -14.52
C ILE A 22 -0.99 4.17 -15.46
N GLY A 23 -0.80 2.86 -15.27
CA GLY A 23 0.04 2.02 -16.13
C GLY A 23 -0.34 0.54 -16.05
N SER A 24 0.34 -0.33 -16.80
CA SER A 24 0.01 -1.77 -16.86
C SER A 24 -0.10 -2.44 -15.49
N HIS A 25 0.76 -2.02 -14.58
CA HIS A 25 0.88 -2.52 -13.21
C HIS A 25 0.83 -1.40 -12.16
N GLN A 26 0.48 -0.18 -12.56
CA GLN A 26 0.59 1.01 -11.71
C GLN A 26 -0.79 1.61 -11.47
N PHE A 27 -1.08 1.91 -10.22
CA PHE A 27 -2.33 2.45 -9.73
C PHE A 27 -2.06 3.69 -8.89
N TYR A 28 -2.93 4.68 -8.98
CA TYR A 28 -2.78 5.94 -8.28
C TYR A 28 -4.10 6.34 -7.64
N CYS A 29 -4.08 6.68 -6.36
CA CYS A 29 -5.24 7.15 -5.63
C CYS A 29 -5.23 8.67 -5.52
N TRP A 30 -6.25 9.31 -6.08
CA TRP A 30 -6.46 10.75 -6.01
C TRP A 30 -6.90 11.24 -4.63
N GLY A 31 -7.46 10.36 -3.80
CA GLY A 31 -7.98 10.74 -2.48
C GLY A 31 -6.93 10.80 -1.37
N CYS A 32 -5.78 10.14 -1.54
CA CYS A 32 -4.70 10.12 -0.54
C CYS A 32 -3.30 10.22 -1.14
N TYR A 33 -3.22 10.52 -2.44
CA TYR A 33 -1.97 10.74 -3.15
C TYR A 33 -1.00 9.57 -3.00
N ILE A 34 -1.50 8.33 -3.10
CA ILE A 34 -0.62 7.14 -3.10
C ILE A 34 -0.56 6.53 -4.48
N GLU A 35 0.61 6.03 -4.82
CA GLU A 35 0.89 5.21 -5.99
C GLU A 35 1.16 3.77 -5.55
N LEU A 36 0.63 2.80 -6.30
CA LEU A 36 0.80 1.37 -6.07
C LEU A 36 1.30 0.73 -7.37
N THR A 37 2.38 -0.04 -7.29
CA THR A 37 3.05 -0.65 -8.43
C THR A 37 3.19 -2.15 -8.23
N VAL A 38 2.68 -2.98 -9.14
CA VAL A 38 2.60 -4.44 -9.04
C VAL A 38 3.55 -5.11 -10.02
N ASN A 39 4.81 -5.33 -9.65
CA ASN A 39 5.78 -6.07 -10.47
C ASN A 39 5.75 -7.58 -10.16
N GLY A 40 4.88 -8.31 -10.85
CA GLY A 40 4.77 -9.77 -10.70
C GLY A 40 4.33 -10.16 -9.29
N ASP A 41 5.22 -10.80 -8.52
CA ASP A 41 5.01 -11.19 -7.12
C ASP A 41 5.26 -10.06 -6.12
N LYS A 42 5.80 -8.92 -6.57
CA LYS A 42 6.10 -7.78 -5.71
C LYS A 42 5.10 -6.66 -5.96
N MET A 43 4.52 -6.14 -4.90
CA MET A 43 3.73 -4.93 -4.94
C MET A 43 4.43 -3.89 -4.08
N SER A 44 4.50 -2.67 -4.57
CA SER A 44 5.16 -1.55 -3.89
C SER A 44 4.23 -0.36 -3.82
N VAL A 45 4.26 0.34 -2.70
CA VAL A 45 3.39 1.49 -2.42
C VAL A 45 4.26 2.70 -2.12
N TYR A 46 3.93 3.82 -2.75
CA TYR A 46 4.61 5.10 -2.60
C TYR A 46 3.58 6.17 -2.27
N GLN A 47 3.77 6.92 -1.20
CA GLN A 47 2.99 8.12 -0.92
C GLN A 47 3.64 9.31 -1.59
N VAL A 48 2.83 10.10 -2.27
CA VAL A 48 3.20 11.42 -2.78
C VAL A 48 2.89 12.44 -1.69
N GLU A 49 3.94 13.09 -1.18
CA GLU A 49 3.80 14.19 -0.23
C GLU A 49 3.24 15.44 -0.92
N GLU A 50 2.78 16.42 -0.15
CA GLU A 50 2.22 17.69 -0.66
C GLU A 50 3.20 18.47 -1.54
N ASP A 51 4.50 18.27 -1.34
CA ASP A 51 5.59 18.84 -2.13
C ASP A 51 5.86 18.08 -3.45
N GLY A 52 5.22 16.91 -3.64
CA GLY A 52 5.41 16.04 -4.81
C GLY A 52 6.52 15.01 -4.66
N THR A 53 7.17 14.93 -3.49
CA THR A 53 8.18 13.92 -3.19
C THR A 53 7.53 12.55 -2.96
N LEU A 54 8.20 11.48 -3.37
CA LEU A 54 7.74 10.10 -3.21
C LEU A 54 8.36 9.47 -1.95
N SER A 55 7.52 9.18 -0.96
CA SER A 55 7.87 8.46 0.26
C SER A 55 7.44 6.99 0.13
N SER A 56 8.41 6.06 0.12
CA SER A 56 8.14 4.62 0.06
C SER A 56 7.37 4.15 1.30
N LEU A 57 6.16 3.65 1.10
CA LEU A 57 5.32 3.04 2.16
C LEU A 57 5.40 1.50 2.13
N ASP A 58 6.29 0.93 1.32
CA ASP A 58 6.50 -0.51 1.14
C ASP A 58 6.67 -1.26 2.48
N ASP A 59 7.43 -0.69 3.42
CA ASP A 59 7.63 -1.26 4.77
C ASP A 59 6.35 -1.45 5.60
N LEU A 60 5.27 -0.70 5.35
CA LEU A 60 4.02 -0.82 6.12
C LEU A 60 3.00 -1.76 5.48
N PHE A 61 3.14 -2.05 4.18
CA PHE A 61 2.21 -2.91 3.43
C PHE A 61 2.84 -4.25 3.03
N PHE A 62 4.17 -4.31 2.93
CA PHE A 62 4.96 -5.48 2.50
C PHE A 62 6.11 -5.82 3.47
N GLY A 63 6.31 -5.00 4.50
CA GLY A 63 7.31 -5.27 5.55
C GLY A 63 6.87 -6.42 6.46
N ASP A 64 7.61 -7.52 6.35
CA ASP A 64 7.86 -8.49 7.42
C ASP A 64 6.67 -9.29 8.00
N GLU A 65 5.66 -9.67 7.20
CA GLU A 65 4.67 -10.67 7.67
C GLU A 65 4.90 -12.08 7.07
N PHE A 66 5.92 -12.26 6.23
CA PHE A 66 6.37 -13.57 5.72
C PHE A 66 7.87 -13.84 5.90
N ALA A 67 8.63 -12.93 6.49
CA ALA A 67 9.88 -13.34 7.13
C ALA A 67 9.47 -13.93 8.48
N ALA A 68 9.74 -15.22 8.66
CA ALA A 68 9.46 -15.93 9.90
C ALA A 68 9.84 -15.09 11.13
N PRO A 69 9.13 -15.21 12.27
CA PRO A 69 9.70 -14.78 13.53
C PRO A 69 10.94 -15.65 13.78
N SER A 70 12.10 -15.20 13.28
CA SER A 70 13.38 -15.69 13.74
C SER A 70 13.54 -15.09 15.12
N PHE A 71 12.97 -15.78 16.10
CA PHE A 71 13.51 -15.76 17.44
C PHE A 71 14.90 -16.40 17.36
N PRO A 72 16.00 -15.68 17.53
CA PRO A 72 17.09 -16.20 18.33
C PRO A 72 16.66 -15.99 19.78
N GLU A 73 16.12 -17.05 20.37
CA GLU A 73 16.20 -17.29 21.81
C GLU A 73 17.59 -16.89 22.33
N ALA A 74 17.65 -15.84 23.15
CA ALA A 74 18.64 -15.71 24.21
C ALA A 74 18.16 -14.66 25.21
N GLN A 75 17.24 -15.09 26.06
CA GLN A 75 17.14 -14.57 27.40
C GLN A 75 18.48 -14.78 28.13
N ALA A 76 18.80 -13.86 29.05
CA ALA A 76 19.82 -13.91 30.10
C ALA A 76 21.29 -13.59 29.72
N SER A 77 21.77 -12.41 30.12
CA SER A 77 22.60 -12.25 31.34
C SER A 77 23.36 -10.92 31.36
N SER A 78 22.97 -10.00 32.24
CA SER A 78 23.80 -9.34 33.28
C SER A 78 23.04 -8.17 33.89
#